data_AF-E2A362-F1
#
_entry.id   AF-E2A362-F1
#
_cell.length_a   1.000
_cell.length_b   1.000
_cell.length_c   1.000
_cell.angle_alpha   90.00
_cell.angle_beta   90.00
_cell.angle_gamma   90.00
#
_symmetry.space_group_name_H-M   'P 1'
#
loop_
_entity.id
_entity.type
_entity.pdbx_description
1 polymer ?
#
loop_
_entity_poly.entity_id
_entity_poly.type
_entity_poly.pdbx_seq_one_letter_code
_entity_poly.pdbx_strand_id
1 'polypeptide(L)'
;ESHRLLVETYGEYAPSIRTCETWFRQFKSGDFNVKDSERSGRPQKCENEQLQELLDEDPTQTQRQLAEALHVSQETISRRL
;
A
#
# COMPACT_ATOMS: atom_id res chain seq x y z
N GLU A 1 -5.86 27.20 16.09
CA GLU A 1 -5.51 27.10 17.51
C GLU A 1 -4.78 25.81 17.87
N SER A 2 -5.30 24.64 17.49
CA SER A 2 -4.69 23.33 17.73
C SER A 2 -3.20 23.20 17.36
N HIS A 3 -2.76 23.69 16.19
CA HIS A 3 -1.34 23.66 15.81
C HIS A 3 -0.43 24.45 16.79
N ARG A 4 -0.89 25.59 17.30
CA ARG A 4 -0.11 26.41 18.25
C ARG A 4 0.12 25.65 19.55
N LEU A 5 -0.92 24.99 20.09
CA LEU A 5 -0.82 24.18 21.29
C LEU A 5 0.12 22.98 21.09
N LEU A 6 0.08 22.34 19.92
CA LEU A 6 0.97 21.23 19.58
C LEU A 6 2.44 21.68 19.52
N VAL A 7 2.72 22.83 18.91
CA VAL A 7 4.08 23.41 18.88
C VAL A 7 4.55 23.80 20.28
N GLU A 8 3.67 24.37 21.11
CA GLU A 8 4.01 24.74 22.49
C GLU A 8 4.33 23.51 23.36
N THR A 9 3.65 22.38 23.13
CA THR A 9 3.83 21.15 23.92
C THR A 9 4.97 20.27 23.41
N TYR A 10 5.13 20.15 22.09
CA TYR A 10 6.05 19.20 21.45
C TYR A 10 7.23 19.86 20.73
N GLY A 11 7.26 21.20 20.64
CA GLY A 11 8.35 21.95 20.02
C GLY A 11 8.61 21.52 18.58
N GLU A 12 9.85 21.12 18.29
CA GLU A 12 10.30 20.66 16.97
C GLU A 12 9.69 19.33 16.53
N TYR A 13 9.18 18.52 17.47
CA TYR A 13 8.52 17.24 17.18
C TYR A 13 7.03 17.40 16.86
N ALA A 14 6.51 18.63 16.93
CA ALA A 14 5.13 18.91 16.60
C ALA A 14 4.85 18.66 15.10
N PRO A 15 3.67 18.10 14.77
CA PRO A 15 3.27 17.94 13.37
C PRO A 15 3.10 19.30 12.70
N SER A 16 3.42 19.36 11.41
CA SER A 16 3.28 20.60 10.63
C SER A 16 1.84 21.11 10.60
N ILE A 17 1.68 22.40 10.31
CA ILE A 17 0.34 23.01 10.12
C ILE A 17 -0.47 22.29 9.03
N ARG A 18 0.19 21.85 7.95
CA ARG A 18 -0.45 21.09 6.86
C ARG A 18 -0.96 19.73 7.32
N THR A 19 -0.22 19.06 8.19
CA THR A 19 -0.65 17.80 8.81
C THR A 19 -1.89 18.04 9.65
N CYS A 20 -1.89 19.09 10.49
CA CYS A 20 -3.05 19.47 11.29
C CYS A 20 -4.28 19.75 10.42
N GLU A 21 -4.15 20.57 9.36
CA GLU A 21 -5.24 20.88 8.43
C GLU A 21 -5.80 19.64 7.72
N THR A 22 -4.94 18.66 7.41
CA THR A 22 -5.36 17.40 6.76
C THR A 22 -6.22 16.57 7.71
N TRP A 23 -5.77 16.39 8.96
CA TRP A 23 -6.56 15.72 10.00
C TRP A 23 -7.87 16.44 10.28
N PHE A 24 -7.86 17.78 10.37
CA PHE A 24 -9.09 18.56 10.57
C PHE A 24 -10.09 18.37 9.42
N ARG A 25 -9.62 18.24 8.17
CA ARG A 25 -10.50 17.92 7.03
C ARG A 25 -11.11 16.52 7.15
N GLN A 26 -10.31 15.53 7.53
CA GLN A 26 -10.76 14.15 7.73
C GLN A 26 -11.82 14.06 8.85
N PHE A 27 -11.56 14.71 9.99
CA PHE A 27 -12.52 14.78 11.09
C PHE A 27 -13.82 15.51 10.68
N LYS A 28 -13.74 16.55 9.84
CA LYS A 28 -14.93 17.22 9.29
C LYS A 28 -15.75 16.33 8.36
N SER A 29 -15.13 15.37 7.67
CA SER A 29 -15.86 14.35 6.89
C SER A 29 -16.50 13.26 7.75
N GLY A 30 -16.35 13.31 9.08
CA GLY A 30 -16.89 12.32 10.00
C GLY A 30 -16.03 11.07 10.16
N ASP A 31 -14.84 11.04 9.55
CA ASP A 31 -13.86 9.99 9.75
C ASP A 31 -12.93 10.37 10.91
N PHE A 32 -13.10 9.67 12.03
CA PHE A 32 -12.30 9.85 13.25
C PHE A 32 -11.26 8.73 13.44
N ASN A 33 -11.02 7.90 12.41
CA ASN A 33 -10.00 6.86 12.49
C ASN A 33 -8.60 7.49 12.52
N VAL A 34 -7.88 7.25 13.62
CA VAL A 34 -6.51 7.75 13.81
C VAL A 34 -5.44 6.82 13.25
N LYS A 35 -5.80 5.63 12.79
CA LYS A 35 -4.85 4.69 12.18
C LYS A 35 -4.52 5.13 10.76
N ASP A 36 -3.26 4.93 10.36
CA ASP A 36 -2.86 5.03 8.96
C ASP A 36 -3.81 4.17 8.12
N SER A 37 -4.32 4.74 7.03
CA SER A 37 -4.98 3.95 5.99
C SER A 37 -3.97 2.96 5.39
N GLU A 38 -4.48 1.94 4.71
CA GLU A 38 -3.61 1.09 3.91
C GLU A 38 -2.75 1.96 3.00
N ARG A 39 -1.44 1.79 3.11
CA ARG A 39 -0.50 2.52 2.26
C ARG A 39 -0.65 1.97 0.86
N SER A 40 -0.77 2.86 -0.11
CA SER A 40 -0.62 2.45 -1.51
C SER A 40 0.77 1.85 -1.68
N GLY A 41 0.84 0.52 -1.73
CA GLY A 41 2.07 -0.19 -2.01
C GLY A 41 2.51 0.03 -3.45
N ARG A 42 3.65 -0.57 -3.81
CA ARG A 42 4.01 -0.71 -5.22
C ARG A 42 2.88 -1.48 -5.93
N PRO A 43 2.38 -1.00 -7.08
CA PRO A 43 1.40 -1.74 -7.87
C PRO A 43 1.90 -3.17 -8.11
N GLN A 44 0.98 -4.12 -7.96
CA GLN A 44 1.23 -5.51 -8.27
C GLN A 44 1.63 -5.64 -9.75
N LYS A 45 2.71 -6.37 -10.04
CA LYS A 45 3.23 -6.51 -11.41
C LYS A 45 2.51 -7.59 -12.23
N CYS A 46 1.84 -8.51 -11.56
CA CYS A 46 0.92 -9.48 -12.15
C CYS A 46 -0.36 -9.47 -11.32
N GLU A 47 -1.48 -9.93 -11.86
CA GLU A 47 -2.68 -10.15 -11.05
C GLU A 47 -2.62 -11.56 -10.45
N ASN A 48 -3.09 -11.73 -9.22
CA ASN A 48 -3.05 -13.05 -8.57
C ASN A 48 -3.99 -14.05 -9.26
N GLU A 49 -5.13 -13.60 -9.80
CA GLU A 49 -6.04 -14.48 -10.54
C GLU A 49 -5.37 -15.09 -11.77
N GLN A 50 -4.60 -14.31 -12.54
CA GLN A 50 -3.93 -14.81 -13.75
C GLN A 50 -2.85 -15.87 -13.43
N LEU A 51 -2.14 -15.70 -12.32
CA LEU A 51 -1.16 -16.70 -11.88
C LEU A 51 -1.87 -17.97 -11.40
N GLN A 52 -3.00 -17.82 -10.71
CA GLN A 52 -3.82 -18.93 -10.23
C GLN A 52 -4.38 -19.76 -11.39
N GLU A 53 -4.93 -19.10 -12.43
CA GLU A 53 -5.45 -19.77 -13.63
C GLU A 53 -4.39 -20.65 -14.31
N LEU A 54 -3.16 -20.14 -14.48
CA LEU A 54 -2.07 -20.90 -15.09
C LEU A 54 -1.65 -22.13 -14.25
N LEU A 55 -1.69 -22.02 -12.91
CA LEU A 55 -1.38 -23.12 -12.01
C LEU A 55 -2.49 -24.17 -11.98
N ASP A 56 -3.75 -23.74 -12.09
CA ASP A 56 -4.92 -24.63 -12.15
C ASP A 56 -4.98 -25.40 -13.48
N GLU A 57 -4.51 -24.78 -14.58
CA GLU A 57 -4.38 -25.44 -15.89
C GLU A 57 -3.28 -26.50 -15.92
N ASP A 58 -2.08 -26.16 -15.41
CA ASP A 58 -0.97 -27.11 -15.31
C ASP A 58 -0.08 -26.78 -14.09
N PRO A 59 -0.18 -27.56 -13.00
CA PRO A 59 0.61 -27.34 -11.79
C PRO A 59 2.08 -27.74 -11.93
N THR A 60 2.49 -28.34 -13.06
CA THR A 60 3.87 -28.76 -13.32
C THR A 60 4.70 -27.69 -14.02
N GLN A 61 4.10 -26.55 -14.38
CA GLN A 61 4.80 -25.43 -15.00
C GLN A 61 5.92 -24.89 -14.11
N THR A 62 7.05 -24.59 -14.74
CA THR A 62 8.17 -23.92 -14.07
C THR A 62 7.88 -22.44 -13.87
N GLN A 63 8.50 -21.84 -12.85
CA GLN A 63 8.38 -20.39 -12.60
C GLN A 63 8.82 -19.53 -13.79
N ARG A 64 9.75 -20.05 -14.62
CA ARG A 64 10.20 -19.36 -15.84
C ARG A 64 9.11 -19.33 -16.91
N GLN A 65 8.39 -20.43 -17.12
CA GLN A 65 7.26 -20.49 -18.05
C GLN A 65 6.14 -19.55 -17.62
N LEU A 66 5.80 -19.54 -16.32
CA LEU A 66 4.81 -18.62 -15.75
C LEU A 66 5.24 -17.16 -15.92
N ALA A 67 6.52 -16.86 -15.73
CA ALA A 67 7.07 -15.52 -15.90
C ALA A 67 7.00 -15.05 -17.37
N GLU A 68 7.32 -15.95 -18.32
CA GLU A 68 7.21 -15.69 -19.75
C GLU A 68 5.75 -15.46 -20.18
N ALA A 69 4.82 -16.28 -19.69
CA ALA A 69 3.38 -16.15 -19.97
C ALA A 69 2.76 -14.86 -19.41
N LEU A 70 3.17 -14.43 -18.22
CA LEU A 70 2.67 -13.23 -17.56
C LEU A 70 3.50 -11.97 -17.90
N HIS A 71 4.51 -12.07 -18.77
CA HIS A 71 5.44 -10.99 -19.10
C HIS A 71 6.07 -10.30 -17.87
N VAL A 72 6.34 -11.06 -16.82
CA VAL A 72 7.00 -10.60 -15.60
C VAL A 72 8.36 -11.26 -15.41
N SER A 73 9.11 -10.80 -14.41
CA SER A 73 10.37 -11.46 -14.05
C SER A 73 10.12 -12.74 -13.25
N GLN A 74 11.01 -13.72 -13.34
CA GLN A 74 10.90 -14.96 -12.57
C GLN A 74 10.93 -14.69 -11.05
N GLU A 75 11.63 -13.66 -10.57
CA GLU A 75 11.58 -13.26 -9.16
C GLU A 75 10.21 -12.68 -8.74
N THR A 76 9.41 -12.22 -9.70
CA THR A 76 8.05 -11.75 -9.42
C THR A 76 7.12 -12.94 -9.19
N ILE A 77 7.28 -14.02 -9.96
CA ILE A 77 6.57 -15.29 -9.73
C ILE A 77 7.03 -15.93 -8.42
N SER A 78 8.33 -16.00 -8.17
CA SER A 78 8.88 -16.61 -6.94
C SER A 78 8.47 -15.88 -5.65
N ARG A 79 8.17 -14.57 -5.72
CA ARG A 79 7.67 -13.82 -4.55
C ARG A 79 6.18 -14.07 -4.26
N ARG A 80 5.47 -14.70 -5.20
CA ARG A 80 4.02 -14.94 -5.12
C ARG A 80 3.65 -16.37 -4.79
N LEU A 81 4.45 -17.33 -5.25
CA LEU A 81 4.39 -18.72 -4.83
C LEU A 81 4.92 -18.87 -3.40
#